data_AF-A0A9D5L9N6-F1
#
_entry.id   AF-A0A9D5L9N6-F1
#
_cell.length_a   1.000
_cell.length_b   1.000
_cell.length_c   1.000
_cell.angle_alpha   90.00
_cell.angle_beta   90.00
_cell.angle_gamma   90.00
#
_symmetry.space_group_name_H-M   'P 1'
#
loop_
_entity.id
_entity.type
_entity.pdbx_description
1 polymer ?
#
loop_
_entity_poly.entity_id
_entity_poly.type
_entity_poly.pdbx_seq_one_letter_code
_entity_poly.pdbx_strand_id
1 'polypeptide(L)'
;MKIFFKNLFQLILHPAHGWEDVAKENVPARIPAMRGLFPLIVLTALSVFMAPVYHSDVSMIKLVIESIATFSMFFPSYFIGTFVLVMFLGPSLNEPLDENRCRTFALYTIGLLTLIALILNCFPFLETFGMFMPIYVAIIQWKGALYLNVKAERTGHFMLLAVLGVLLPPYLIYFLFSLIIK
;
A
#
# COMPACT_ATOMS: atom_id res chain seq x y z
N MET A 1 14.80 7.17 -1.20
CA MET A 1 14.81 5.87 -1.90
C MET A 1 15.42 4.74 -1.07
N LYS A 2 16.75 4.70 -0.80
CA LYS A 2 17.39 3.53 -0.15
C LYS A 2 16.68 3.06 1.13
N ILE A 3 16.39 3.98 2.04
CA ILE A 3 15.69 3.69 3.31
C ILE A 3 14.29 3.10 3.08
N PHE A 4 13.50 3.74 2.21
CA PHE A 4 12.13 3.27 1.90
C PHE A 4 12.13 1.84 1.36
N PHE A 5 12.95 1.54 0.35
CA PHE A 5 13.00 0.19 -0.22
C PHE A 5 13.56 -0.83 0.75
N LYS A 6 14.60 -0.48 1.53
CA LYS A 6 15.13 -1.33 2.60
C LYS A 6 14.01 -1.76 3.55
N ASN A 7 13.25 -0.80 4.06
CA ASN A 7 12.15 -1.08 5.00
C ASN A 7 11.01 -1.85 4.34
N LEU A 8 10.70 -1.55 3.07
CA LEU A 8 9.68 -2.28 2.31
C LEU A 8 10.05 -3.77 2.18
N PHE A 9 11.30 -4.07 1.81
CA PHE A 9 11.79 -5.45 1.73
C PHE A 9 11.87 -6.12 3.10
N GLN A 10 12.28 -5.39 4.15
CA GLN A 10 12.27 -5.92 5.51
C GLN A 10 10.85 -6.27 5.98
N LEU A 11 9.85 -5.45 5.66
CA LEU A 11 8.44 -5.76 5.96
C LEU A 11 7.95 -7.00 5.20
N ILE A 12 8.41 -7.22 3.97
CA ILE A 12 8.08 -8.43 3.19
C ILE A 12 8.74 -9.67 3.77
N LEU A 13 10.01 -9.60 4.18
CA LEU A 13 10.75 -10.78 4.63
C LEU A 13 10.51 -11.11 6.10
N HIS A 14 10.44 -10.09 6.96
CA HIS A 14 10.32 -10.22 8.41
C HIS A 14 9.34 -9.18 8.95
N PRO A 15 8.01 -9.36 8.79
CA PRO A 15 7.02 -8.33 9.09
C PRO A 15 7.13 -7.73 10.51
N ALA A 16 7.39 -8.56 11.53
CA ALA A 16 7.54 -8.08 12.91
C ALA A 16 8.79 -7.18 13.07
N HIS A 17 9.96 -7.66 12.69
CA HIS A 17 11.22 -6.90 12.76
C HIS A 17 11.23 -5.70 11.81
N GLY A 18 10.57 -5.79 10.65
CA GLY A 18 10.47 -4.69 9.70
C GLY A 18 9.77 -3.46 10.29
N TRP A 19 8.71 -3.68 11.08
CA TRP A 19 8.03 -2.61 11.80
C TRP A 19 8.88 -2.02 12.93
N GLU A 20 9.68 -2.83 13.62
CA GLU A 20 10.65 -2.34 14.61
C GLU A 20 11.75 -1.48 13.96
N ASP A 21 12.25 -1.89 12.80
CA ASP A 21 13.27 -1.13 12.07
C ASP A 21 12.71 0.20 11.55
N VAL A 22 11.47 0.21 11.06
CA VAL A 22 10.74 1.44 10.74
C VAL A 22 10.58 2.34 11.97
N ALA A 23 10.32 1.77 13.15
CA ALA A 23 10.24 2.52 14.41
C ALA A 23 11.59 3.14 14.82
N LYS A 24 12.68 2.37 14.72
CA LYS A 24 14.04 2.81 15.10
C LYS A 24 14.52 3.96 14.23
N GLU A 25 14.24 3.92 12.93
CA GLU A 25 14.67 4.99 12.02
C GLU A 25 13.91 6.30 12.26
N ASN A 26 12.65 6.22 12.73
CA ASN A 26 11.80 7.35 13.12
C ASN A 26 11.81 8.55 12.13
N VAL A 27 11.86 8.23 10.83
CA VAL A 27 11.92 9.25 9.78
C VAL A 27 10.52 9.85 9.58
N PRO A 28 10.38 11.19 9.45
CA PRO A 28 9.09 11.80 9.13
C PRO A 28 8.51 11.22 7.82
N ALA A 29 7.26 10.77 7.84
CA ALA A 29 6.59 10.05 6.76
C ALA A 29 6.66 10.78 5.41
N ARG A 30 6.74 12.12 5.43
CA ARG A 30 6.88 12.97 4.25
C ARG A 30 8.11 12.61 3.39
N ILE A 31 9.23 12.25 4.01
CA ILE A 31 10.49 11.94 3.29
C ILE A 31 10.37 10.65 2.47
N PRO A 32 10.00 9.48 3.06
CA PRO A 32 9.78 8.27 2.28
C PRO A 32 8.57 8.39 1.34
N ALA A 33 7.60 9.27 1.60
CA ALA A 33 6.48 9.50 0.69
C ALA A 33 6.98 10.13 -0.62
N MET A 34 7.65 11.28 -0.51
CA MET A 34 8.13 12.05 -1.68
C MET A 34 9.27 11.34 -2.42
N ARG A 35 10.18 10.68 -1.69
CA ARG A 35 11.38 10.05 -2.26
C ARG A 35 11.26 8.53 -2.41
N GLY A 36 10.08 7.95 -2.27
CA GLY A 36 9.89 6.50 -2.27
C GLY A 36 8.53 6.13 -2.85
N LEU A 37 7.46 6.33 -2.07
CA LEU A 37 6.11 5.93 -2.45
C LEU A 37 5.64 6.58 -3.75
N PHE A 38 5.70 7.91 -3.89
CA PHE A 38 5.17 8.57 -5.09
C PHE A 38 5.93 8.20 -6.37
N PRO A 39 7.29 8.18 -6.38
CA PRO A 39 8.04 7.63 -7.50
C PRO A 39 7.66 6.17 -7.83
N LEU A 40 7.44 5.34 -6.81
CA LEU A 40 7.03 3.94 -7.01
C LEU A 40 5.64 3.83 -7.64
N ILE A 41 4.67 4.67 -7.23
CA ILE A 41 3.33 4.72 -7.82
C ILE A 41 3.41 5.13 -9.29
N VAL A 42 4.20 6.16 -9.61
CA VAL A 42 4.40 6.59 -11.01
C VAL A 42 5.05 5.48 -11.84
N LEU A 43 6.09 4.83 -11.31
CA LEU A 43 6.73 3.69 -11.98
C LEU A 43 5.74 2.54 -12.24
N THR A 44 4.87 2.27 -11.27
CA THR A 44 3.84 1.22 -11.37
C THR A 44 2.79 1.58 -12.41
N ALA A 45 2.35 2.83 -12.48
CA ALA A 45 1.46 3.30 -13.53
C ALA A 45 2.10 3.15 -14.93
N LEU A 46 3.39 3.49 -15.07
CA LEU A 46 4.12 3.35 -16.33
C LEU A 46 4.38 1.89 -16.70
N SER A 47 4.46 0.97 -15.73
CA SER A 47 4.66 -0.46 -16.01
C SER A 47 3.50 -1.11 -16.76
N VAL A 48 2.32 -0.49 -16.78
CA VAL A 48 1.16 -0.95 -17.58
C VAL A 48 1.51 -1.05 -19.08
N PHE A 49 2.42 -0.21 -19.57
CA PHE A 49 2.90 -0.27 -20.95
C PHE A 49 3.75 -1.50 -21.27
N MET A 50 4.04 -2.37 -20.30
CA MET A 50 4.61 -3.69 -20.56
C MET A 50 3.58 -4.69 -21.11
N ALA A 51 2.29 -4.42 -21.00
CA ALA A 51 1.24 -5.35 -21.42
C ALA A 51 1.33 -5.81 -22.90
N PRO A 52 1.69 -4.97 -23.89
CA PRO A 52 1.85 -5.39 -25.29
C PRO A 52 2.96 -6.43 -25.52
N VAL A 53 3.92 -6.57 -24.59
CA VAL A 53 4.97 -7.61 -24.67
C VAL A 53 4.36 -9.00 -24.52
N TYR A 54 3.25 -9.11 -23.79
CA TYR A 54 2.59 -10.37 -23.45
C TYR A 54 1.29 -10.60 -24.23
N HIS A 55 0.66 -9.53 -24.73
CA HIS A 55 -0.63 -9.59 -25.43
C HIS A 55 -0.56 -8.75 -26.71
N SER A 56 -0.84 -9.36 -27.86
CA SER A 56 -0.69 -8.70 -29.16
C SER A 56 -1.80 -7.68 -29.49
N ASP A 57 -2.94 -7.74 -28.81
CA ASP A 57 -4.15 -6.96 -29.14
C ASP A 57 -4.53 -5.92 -28.06
N VAL A 58 -3.62 -5.01 -27.74
CA VAL A 58 -3.89 -3.94 -26.77
C VAL A 58 -3.85 -2.56 -27.43
N SER A 59 -4.99 -1.86 -27.38
CA SER A 59 -5.09 -0.48 -27.86
C SER A 59 -4.27 0.48 -26.98
N MET A 60 -3.54 1.41 -27.61
CA MET A 60 -2.78 2.45 -26.92
C MET A 60 -3.65 3.32 -26.01
N ILE A 61 -4.89 3.61 -26.42
CA ILE A 61 -5.85 4.39 -25.61
C ILE A 61 -6.18 3.63 -24.32
N LYS A 62 -6.39 2.31 -24.42
CA LYS A 62 -6.66 1.46 -23.26
C LYS A 62 -5.50 1.47 -22.26
N LEU A 63 -4.26 1.42 -22.75
CA LEU A 63 -3.05 1.48 -21.89
C LEU A 63 -2.94 2.82 -21.14
N VAL A 64 -3.24 3.94 -21.82
CA VAL A 64 -3.22 5.26 -21.18
C VAL A 64 -4.27 5.36 -20.08
N ILE A 65 -5.49 4.90 -20.34
CA ILE A 65 -6.56 4.91 -19.33
C ILE A 65 -6.19 4.00 -18.16
N GLU A 66 -5.67 2.80 -18.42
CA GLU A 66 -5.25 1.86 -17.37
C GLU A 66 -4.06 2.39 -16.55
N SER A 67 -3.13 3.10 -17.18
CA SER A 67 -2.04 3.80 -16.47
C SER A 67 -2.59 4.89 -15.53
N ILE A 68 -3.56 5.68 -15.97
CA ILE A 68 -4.20 6.71 -15.15
C ILE A 68 -5.00 6.06 -14.01
N ALA A 69 -5.72 4.98 -14.29
CA ALA A 69 -6.46 4.21 -13.29
C ALA A 69 -5.50 3.63 -12.23
N THR A 70 -4.36 3.06 -12.64
CA THR A 70 -3.33 2.51 -11.74
C THR A 70 -2.73 3.59 -10.84
N PHE A 71 -2.42 4.77 -11.38
CA PHE A 71 -1.96 5.90 -10.56
C PHE A 71 -3.03 6.34 -9.55
N SER A 72 -4.25 6.52 -10.05
CA SER A 72 -5.42 6.93 -9.27
C SER A 72 -5.82 5.88 -8.24
N MET A 73 -5.46 4.62 -8.42
CA MET A 73 -5.71 3.55 -7.45
C MET A 73 -4.90 3.77 -6.17
N PHE A 74 -3.60 4.03 -6.29
CA PHE A 74 -2.70 4.07 -5.14
C PHE A 74 -2.55 5.45 -4.52
N PHE A 75 -2.50 6.50 -5.33
CA PHE A 75 -2.21 7.86 -4.86
C PHE A 75 -3.25 8.38 -3.85
N PRO A 76 -4.55 8.48 -4.16
CA PRO A 76 -5.58 8.91 -3.21
C PRO A 76 -5.77 7.91 -2.06
N SER A 77 -5.58 6.60 -2.29
CA SER A 77 -5.72 5.57 -1.25
C SER A 77 -4.78 5.79 -0.07
N TYR A 78 -3.58 6.31 -0.30
CA TYR A 78 -2.68 6.72 0.78
C TYR A 78 -3.29 7.81 1.68
N PHE A 79 -3.94 8.81 1.09
CA PHE A 79 -4.58 9.89 1.85
C PHE A 79 -5.84 9.41 2.58
N ILE A 80 -6.67 8.59 1.92
CA ILE A 80 -7.84 7.96 2.52
C ILE A 80 -7.43 7.12 3.73
N GLY A 81 -6.44 6.25 3.58
CA GLY A 81 -5.97 5.40 4.67
C GLY A 81 -5.35 6.16 5.82
N THR A 82 -4.57 7.20 5.52
CA THR A 82 -4.06 8.11 6.55
C THR A 82 -5.20 8.77 7.31
N PHE A 83 -6.20 9.30 6.60
CA PHE A 83 -7.35 9.98 7.19
C PHE A 83 -8.15 9.04 8.11
N VAL A 84 -8.47 7.83 7.64
CA VAL A 84 -9.20 6.83 8.44
C VAL A 84 -8.42 6.48 9.72
N LEU A 85 -7.12 6.26 9.62
CA LEU A 85 -6.31 5.95 10.80
C LEU A 85 -6.25 7.12 11.79
N VAL A 86 -5.93 8.33 11.32
CA VAL A 86 -5.82 9.50 12.21
C VAL A 86 -7.14 9.79 12.92
N MET A 87 -8.27 9.63 12.23
CA MET A 87 -9.60 9.93 12.79
C MET A 87 -10.12 8.86 13.75
N PHE A 88 -9.88 7.57 13.47
CA PHE A 88 -10.57 6.48 14.18
C PHE A 88 -9.65 5.61 15.04
N LEU A 89 -8.32 5.70 14.89
CA LEU A 89 -7.40 4.82 15.60
C LEU A 89 -7.21 5.19 17.07
N GLY A 90 -7.35 6.48 17.43
CA GLY A 90 -7.03 7.03 18.75
C GLY A 90 -7.56 6.20 19.95
N PRO A 91 -8.85 5.80 19.99
CA PRO A 91 -9.41 4.99 21.07
C PRO A 91 -8.76 3.61 21.27
N SER A 92 -8.07 3.09 20.23
CA SER A 92 -7.46 1.75 20.23
C SER A 92 -6.01 1.72 20.70
N LEU A 93 -5.40 2.88 20.95
CA LEU A 93 -4.00 2.99 21.32
C LEU A 93 -3.78 3.00 22.84
N ASN A 94 -2.61 2.56 23.27
CA ASN A 94 -2.13 2.72 24.66
C ASN A 94 -1.59 4.14 24.93
N GLU A 95 -1.13 4.81 23.88
CA GLU A 95 -0.48 6.12 23.91
C GLU A 95 -1.29 7.14 23.11
N PRO A 96 -1.03 8.46 23.29
CA PRO A 96 -1.60 9.48 22.41
C PRO A 96 -1.28 9.19 20.94
N LEU A 97 -2.24 9.51 20.06
CA LEU A 97 -2.11 9.24 18.64
C LEU A 97 -0.94 10.05 18.04
N ASP A 98 0.03 9.33 17.48
CA ASP A 98 1.09 9.91 16.66
C ASP A 98 0.67 9.87 15.19
N GLU A 99 0.31 11.03 14.64
CA GLU A 99 -0.05 11.17 13.23
C GLU A 99 1.07 10.72 12.28
N ASN A 100 2.33 10.92 12.64
CA ASN A 100 3.45 10.54 11.80
C ASN A 100 3.56 9.01 11.71
N ARG A 101 3.29 8.28 12.79
CA ARG A 101 3.23 6.81 12.76
C ARG A 101 2.05 6.32 11.93
N CYS A 102 0.88 6.95 12.04
CA CYS A 102 -0.29 6.60 11.21
C CYS A 102 0.00 6.79 9.71
N ARG A 103 0.60 7.94 9.35
CA ARG A 103 1.04 8.23 7.97
C ARG A 103 2.08 7.23 7.49
N THR A 104 3.06 6.88 8.33
CA THR A 104 4.11 5.91 7.99
C THR A 104 3.54 4.51 7.79
N PHE A 105 2.60 4.10 8.64
CA PHE A 105 1.91 2.81 8.49
C PHE A 105 1.11 2.73 7.19
N ALA A 106 0.33 3.77 6.88
CA ALA A 106 -0.41 3.85 5.61
C ALA A 106 0.54 3.84 4.41
N LEU A 107 1.64 4.61 4.50
CA LEU A 107 2.66 4.71 3.46
C LEU A 107 3.27 3.37 3.10
N TYR A 108 3.71 2.58 4.08
CA TYR A 108 4.32 1.28 3.80
C TYR A 108 3.30 0.26 3.33
N THR A 109 2.07 0.29 3.86
CA THR A 109 0.98 -0.57 3.36
C THR A 109 0.70 -0.32 1.87
N ILE A 110 0.47 0.95 1.48
CA ILE A 110 0.25 1.30 0.08
C ILE A 110 1.50 1.02 -0.75
N GLY A 111 2.69 1.26 -0.21
CA GLY A 111 3.96 0.93 -0.86
C GLY A 111 4.09 -0.57 -1.19
N LEU A 112 3.66 -1.45 -0.28
CA LEU A 112 3.67 -2.90 -0.50
C LEU A 112 2.73 -3.27 -1.64
N LEU A 113 1.49 -2.79 -1.60
CA LEU A 113 0.50 -3.03 -2.66
C LEU A 113 0.97 -2.50 -4.02
N THR A 114 1.60 -1.32 -4.02
CA THR A 114 2.15 -0.70 -5.23
C THR A 114 3.30 -1.54 -5.79
N LEU A 115 4.22 -2.03 -4.94
CA LEU A 115 5.31 -2.91 -5.38
C LEU A 115 4.80 -4.23 -5.93
N ILE A 116 3.78 -4.81 -5.29
CA ILE A 116 3.12 -6.04 -5.78
C ILE A 116 2.55 -5.80 -7.17
N ALA A 117 1.79 -4.71 -7.37
CA ALA A 117 1.23 -4.37 -8.67
C ALA A 117 2.30 -4.14 -9.75
N LEU A 118 3.42 -3.50 -9.40
CA LEU A 118 4.56 -3.33 -10.31
C LEU A 118 5.10 -4.69 -10.78
N ILE A 119 5.28 -5.64 -9.86
CA ILE A 119 5.75 -6.99 -10.18
C ILE A 119 4.75 -7.70 -11.09
N LEU A 120 3.45 -7.62 -10.79
CA LEU A 120 2.41 -8.27 -11.59
C LEU A 120 2.30 -7.69 -13.00
N ASN A 121 2.41 -6.37 -13.15
CA ASN A 121 2.42 -5.71 -14.47
C ASN A 121 3.62 -6.16 -15.32
N CYS A 122 4.78 -6.35 -14.69
CA CYS A 122 6.00 -6.81 -15.37
C CYS A 122 6.00 -8.33 -15.62
N PHE A 123 5.32 -9.13 -14.80
CA PHE A 123 5.32 -10.60 -14.86
C PHE A 123 3.88 -11.16 -14.77
N PRO A 124 3.09 -11.12 -15.86
CA PRO A 124 1.68 -11.49 -15.82
C PRO A 124 1.41 -12.95 -15.42
N PHE A 125 2.36 -13.86 -15.66
CA PHE A 125 2.24 -15.26 -15.23
C PHE A 125 2.16 -15.43 -13.70
N LEU A 126 2.50 -14.40 -12.92
CA LEU A 126 2.36 -14.38 -11.46
C LEU A 126 0.98 -13.91 -10.97
N GLU A 127 0.06 -13.55 -11.86
CA GLU A 127 -1.25 -12.98 -11.50
C GLU A 127 -2.04 -13.85 -10.51
N THR A 128 -1.99 -15.18 -10.67
CA THR A 128 -2.64 -16.12 -9.74
C THR A 128 -2.06 -16.01 -8.32
N PHE A 129 -0.75 -15.82 -8.17
CA PHE A 129 -0.13 -15.57 -6.87
C PHE A 129 -0.51 -14.20 -6.32
N GLY A 130 -0.66 -13.21 -7.21
CA GLY A 130 -1.10 -11.86 -6.89
C GLY A 130 -2.42 -11.80 -6.13
N MET A 131 -3.35 -12.73 -6.39
CA MET A 131 -4.65 -12.80 -5.69
C MET A 131 -4.52 -13.09 -4.19
N PHE A 132 -3.45 -13.74 -3.75
CA PHE A 132 -3.21 -14.07 -2.33
C PHE A 132 -2.36 -13.01 -1.61
N MET A 133 -1.67 -12.14 -2.34
CA MET A 133 -0.83 -11.09 -1.78
C MET A 133 -1.57 -10.09 -0.85
N PRO A 134 -2.85 -9.72 -1.07
CA PRO A 134 -3.56 -8.84 -0.15
C PRO A 134 -3.72 -9.48 1.24
N ILE A 135 -3.91 -10.80 1.31
CA ILE A 135 -3.96 -11.54 2.58
C ILE A 135 -2.62 -11.42 3.31
N TYR A 136 -1.51 -11.54 2.57
CA TYR A 136 -0.18 -11.35 3.14
C TYR A 136 0.04 -9.92 3.65
N VAL A 137 -0.39 -8.91 2.89
CA VAL A 137 -0.33 -7.51 3.34
C VAL A 137 -1.17 -7.29 4.60
N ALA A 138 -2.33 -7.93 4.74
CA ALA A 138 -3.11 -7.90 5.97
C ALA A 138 -2.36 -8.52 7.16
N ILE A 139 -1.59 -9.59 6.95
CA ILE A 139 -0.70 -10.16 7.99
C ILE A 139 0.39 -9.16 8.39
N ILE A 140 0.99 -8.46 7.41
CA ILE A 140 1.97 -7.40 7.69
C ILE A 140 1.32 -6.27 8.50
N GLN A 141 0.10 -5.83 8.13
CA GLN A 141 -0.66 -4.83 8.88
C GLN A 141 -0.90 -5.27 10.32
N TRP A 142 -1.27 -6.53 10.53
CA TRP A 142 -1.49 -7.07 11.87
C TRP A 142 -0.24 -6.97 12.75
N LYS A 143 0.94 -7.29 12.20
CA LYS A 143 2.20 -7.09 12.93
C LYS A 143 2.51 -5.62 13.22
N GLY A 144 1.98 -4.70 12.43
CA GLY A 144 2.08 -3.25 12.67
C GLY A 144 1.26 -2.75 13.87
N ALA A 145 0.41 -3.59 14.48
CA ALA A 145 -0.26 -3.25 15.75
C ALA A 145 0.76 -2.91 16.85
N LEU A 146 1.90 -3.60 16.88
CA LEU A 146 2.98 -3.31 17.83
C LEU A 146 3.64 -1.96 17.56
N TYR A 147 3.87 -1.62 16.28
CA TYR A 147 4.43 -0.34 15.87
C TYR A 147 3.56 0.86 16.28
N LEU A 148 2.24 0.71 16.12
CA LEU A 148 1.27 1.73 16.50
C LEU A 148 0.94 1.70 18.00
N ASN A 149 1.47 0.75 18.77
CA ASN A 149 1.18 0.57 20.20
C ASN A 149 -0.33 0.40 20.48
N VAL A 150 -0.96 -0.49 19.71
CA VAL A 150 -2.38 -0.83 19.82
C VAL A 150 -2.62 -1.72 21.04
N LYS A 151 -3.70 -1.46 21.78
CA LYS A 151 -4.18 -2.29 22.89
C LYS A 151 -4.48 -3.71 22.39
N ALA A 152 -3.97 -4.74 23.08
CA ALA A 152 -4.19 -6.15 22.71
C ALA A 152 -5.69 -6.48 22.52
N GLU A 153 -6.56 -5.93 23.37
CA GLU A 153 -8.02 -6.09 23.32
C GLU A 153 -8.68 -5.41 22.12
N ARG A 154 -8.05 -4.35 21.58
CA ARG A 154 -8.57 -3.56 20.45
C ARG A 154 -7.90 -3.92 19.12
N THR A 155 -7.06 -4.96 19.08
CA THR A 155 -6.39 -5.44 17.86
C THR A 155 -7.38 -5.71 16.73
N GLY A 156 -8.56 -6.27 17.03
CA GLY A 156 -9.60 -6.52 16.02
C GLY A 156 -10.16 -5.24 15.40
N HIS A 157 -10.39 -4.20 16.20
CA HIS A 157 -10.85 -2.90 15.70
C HIS A 157 -9.77 -2.21 14.86
N PHE A 158 -8.51 -2.25 15.31
CA PHE A 158 -7.37 -1.78 14.52
C PHE A 158 -7.30 -2.49 13.17
N MET A 159 -7.40 -3.82 13.15
CA MET A 159 -7.36 -4.59 11.90
C MET A 159 -8.49 -4.23 10.95
N LEU A 160 -9.70 -3.99 11.48
CA LEU A 160 -10.83 -3.53 10.68
C LEU A 160 -10.52 -2.16 10.03
N LEU A 161 -9.97 -1.21 10.79
CA LEU A 161 -9.57 0.10 10.26
C LEU A 161 -8.42 -0.02 9.26
N ALA A 162 -7.43 -0.86 9.52
CA ALA A 162 -6.28 -1.05 8.64
C ALA A 162 -6.70 -1.68 7.30
N VAL A 163 -7.56 -2.70 7.34
CA VAL A 163 -8.04 -3.38 6.14
C VAL A 163 -9.02 -2.50 5.37
N LEU A 164 -10.10 -2.03 6.01
CA LEU A 164 -11.12 -1.24 5.32
C LEU A 164 -10.63 0.16 4.95
N GLY A 165 -9.78 0.75 5.78
CA GLY A 165 -9.29 2.10 5.61
C GLY A 165 -8.08 2.22 4.70
N VAL A 166 -7.18 1.24 4.67
CA VAL A 166 -5.91 1.36 3.93
C VAL A 166 -5.77 0.31 2.82
N LEU A 167 -6.11 -0.94 3.11
CA LEU A 167 -5.92 -2.05 2.16
C LEU A 167 -7.02 -2.06 1.08
N LEU A 168 -8.27 -1.85 1.48
CA LEU A 168 -9.45 -1.92 0.61
C LEU A 168 -9.59 -0.75 -0.39
N PRO A 169 -9.29 0.52 -0.07
CA PRO A 169 -9.52 1.64 -0.98
C PRO A 169 -8.88 1.50 -2.37
N PRO A 170 -7.63 1.01 -2.53
CA PRO A 170 -7.07 0.75 -3.86
C PRO A 170 -8.01 -0.12 -4.72
N TYR A 171 -8.51 -1.22 -4.18
CA TYR A 171 -9.40 -2.13 -4.91
C TYR A 171 -10.75 -1.49 -5.25
N LEU A 172 -11.30 -0.68 -4.34
CA LEU A 172 -12.55 0.04 -4.60
C LEU A 172 -12.38 1.07 -5.72
N ILE A 173 -11.29 1.84 -5.68
CA ILE A 173 -11.01 2.83 -6.72
C ILE A 173 -10.81 2.14 -8.06
N TYR A 174 -10.03 1.05 -8.10
CA TYR A 174 -9.85 0.28 -9.33
C TYR A 174 -11.17 -0.26 -9.87
N PHE A 175 -12.02 -0.80 -8.99
CA PHE A 175 -13.34 -1.29 -9.36
C PHE A 175 -14.18 -0.18 -10.01
N LEU A 176 -14.19 1.04 -9.44
CA LEU A 176 -14.88 2.19 -10.04
C LEU A 176 -14.35 2.53 -11.43
N PHE A 177 -13.03 2.54 -11.63
CA PHE A 177 -12.44 2.75 -12.95
C PHE A 177 -12.80 1.63 -13.94
N SER A 178 -12.81 0.37 -13.48
CA SER A 178 -13.18 -0.77 -14.31
C SER A 178 -14.62 -0.72 -14.85
N LEU A 179 -15.52 -0.02 -14.15
CA LEU A 179 -16.88 0.23 -14.63
C LEU A 179 -16.93 1.25 -15.78
N ILE A 180 -15.95 2.15 -15.86
CA ILE A 180 -15.85 3.19 -16.88
C ILE A 180 -15.10 2.68 -18.12
N ILE A 181 -14.16 1.74 -17.93
CA ILE A 181 -13.27 1.20 -18.99
C ILE A 181 -13.95 0.10 -19.82
N LYS A 182 -15.05 -0.48 -19.31
CA LYS A 182 -15.91 -1.40 -20.07
C LYS A 182 -16.65 -0.67 -21.20
#